data_AF-A0A6J4KQS5-F1
#
_entry.id   AF-A0A6J4KQS5-F1
#
_cell.length_a   1.000
_cell.length_b   1.000
_cell.length_c   1.000
_cell.angle_alpha   90.00
_cell.angle_beta   90.00
_cell.angle_gamma   90.00
#
_symmetry.space_group_name_H-M   'P 1'
#
loop_
_entity.id
_entity.type
_entity.pdbx_description
1 polymer ?
#
loop_
_entity_poly.entity_id
_entity_poly.type
_entity_poly.pdbx_seq_one_letter_code
_entity_poly.pdbx_strand_id
1 'polypeptide(L)'
;MTRVAALLAALVLSLLPSVGGAPPAEAASSATLIPTFSSVSVYWSPSGGSSGTKATVHYRPRGADSWKRGTDLSFDGRALAGRPREYRGSLLGLRAGTTYDVKLALSGTSRTVTQQVKTWSERFPIGKRIELPRSSSKPVEITQVGRADGYVLVTGPDGGPATIDVRNAYDYSLRIRSSAYVIVRGLTLKGGKKHGLVLGGGIEDSVSDVVVENNRISGWGSKDGSGFGVDRHAGIYSQSTGMTRIVVQGNRIGPPRTTANSWAQRHNGSRHPTGPQGILFRRGPGNNVIRYNDVVGDATHHFSDAIGGTANFSRNGFPGRDSDVIGNYVAYAWDDGIEAEGGGMNVRVTGNYLTEVYHAFGMSVVSMGPLYAVRNVQDVARGSATATHGQAMFKMGGRSSGGTWYGDGRTYLFHNTALKPRVGPQNRKAIEAGDGRTLRNLVSRNNILRTGAPSGSYSISDDSRSPSNSYDHDLYNGLIRAASGAEPRGVKAEPVHVSGWGMDAETRAGAFSLAPGSRGVDRGVALPGINDGWAGRAPDPGAHETGTGKVTYGAQAFRRP
;
A
#
# COMPACT_ATOMS: atom_id res chain seq x y z
N MET A 1 29.88 49.25 -73.53
CA MET A 1 31.27 48.76 -73.35
C MET A 1 31.81 49.49 -72.12
N THR A 2 32.26 48.86 -71.05
CA THR A 2 33.45 48.00 -70.87
C THR A 2 33.29 47.19 -69.57
N ARG A 3 33.33 45.85 -69.62
CA ARG A 3 34.47 44.90 -69.43
C ARG A 3 34.86 44.63 -67.95
N VAL A 4 34.84 43.34 -67.64
CA VAL A 4 35.08 42.64 -66.37
C VAL A 4 36.53 42.14 -66.30
N ALA A 5 37.10 42.04 -65.10
CA ALA A 5 38.26 41.18 -64.79
C ALA A 5 38.09 40.54 -63.39
N ALA A 6 38.47 39.26 -63.28
CA ALA A 6 38.21 38.36 -62.16
C ALA A 6 39.34 38.34 -61.11
N LEU A 7 38.98 38.03 -59.86
CA LEU A 7 39.86 37.87 -58.70
C LEU A 7 40.13 36.38 -58.40
N LEU A 8 41.37 36.06 -58.00
CA LEU A 8 41.79 34.78 -57.43
C LEU A 8 42.30 35.04 -56.00
N ALA A 9 41.79 34.30 -55.02
CA ALA A 9 42.20 34.38 -53.62
C ALA A 9 42.99 33.11 -53.23
N ALA A 10 44.13 33.29 -52.57
CA ALA A 10 44.95 32.24 -51.98
C ALA A 10 44.77 32.19 -50.46
N LEU A 11 44.62 30.98 -49.93
CA LEU A 11 44.32 30.66 -48.54
C LEU A 11 45.61 30.42 -47.74
N VAL A 12 45.81 31.11 -46.62
CA VAL A 12 46.91 30.86 -45.67
C VAL A 12 46.37 30.13 -44.45
N LEU A 13 46.94 28.96 -44.17
CA LEU A 13 46.59 28.07 -43.06
C LEU A 13 47.40 28.45 -41.80
N SER A 14 46.73 28.77 -40.69
CA SER A 14 47.36 28.95 -39.38
C SER A 14 46.93 27.83 -38.43
N LEU A 15 47.91 27.13 -37.85
CA LEU A 15 47.72 26.08 -36.84
C LEU A 15 47.49 26.70 -35.46
N LEU A 16 46.36 26.37 -34.83
CA LEU A 16 46.09 26.64 -33.41
C LEU A 16 46.18 25.33 -32.61
N PRO A 17 46.73 25.35 -31.38
CA PRO A 17 46.81 24.16 -30.54
C PRO A 17 45.43 23.76 -30.02
N SER A 18 45.12 22.47 -30.08
CA SER A 18 43.90 21.87 -29.56
C SER A 18 43.91 21.88 -28.03
N VAL A 19 43.19 22.82 -27.43
CA VAL A 19 42.80 22.73 -26.03
C VAL A 19 41.72 21.64 -25.96
N GLY A 20 42.11 20.45 -25.50
CA GLY A 20 41.18 19.35 -25.21
C GLY A 20 40.21 19.80 -24.13
N GLY A 21 39.03 20.25 -24.54
CA GLY A 21 37.92 20.49 -23.62
C GLY A 21 37.57 19.18 -22.93
N ALA A 22 37.67 19.15 -21.61
CA ALA A 22 37.05 18.09 -20.83
C ALA A 22 35.58 17.97 -21.28
N PRO A 23 35.07 16.75 -21.53
CA PRO A 23 33.66 16.60 -21.87
C PRO A 23 32.83 17.28 -20.78
N PRO A 24 31.74 18.00 -21.13
CA PRO A 24 30.89 18.62 -20.14
C PRO A 24 30.54 17.56 -19.10
N ALA A 25 30.75 17.88 -17.82
CA ALA A 25 30.37 17.01 -16.72
C ALA A 25 28.91 16.62 -16.94
N GLU A 26 28.67 15.35 -17.27
CA GLU A 26 27.34 14.80 -17.50
C GLU A 26 26.53 15.17 -16.25
N ALA A 27 25.55 16.06 -16.40
CA ALA A 27 24.75 16.53 -15.28
C ALA A 27 24.26 15.29 -14.54
N ALA A 28 24.71 15.11 -13.29
CA ALA A 28 24.38 13.92 -12.51
C ALA A 28 22.85 13.78 -12.55
N SER A 29 22.36 12.74 -13.22
CA SER A 29 20.93 12.50 -13.40
C SER A 29 20.29 12.48 -12.01
N SER A 30 19.60 13.57 -11.64
CA SER A 30 19.06 13.74 -10.31
C SER A 30 18.08 12.62 -10.00
N ALA A 31 18.09 12.13 -8.77
CA ALA A 31 17.07 11.21 -8.31
C ALA A 31 15.78 11.97 -7.96
N THR A 32 14.64 11.29 -8.03
CA THR A 32 13.39 11.81 -7.47
C THR A 32 13.11 11.05 -6.18
N LEU A 33 13.03 11.78 -5.06
CA LEU A 33 12.74 11.26 -3.73
C LEU A 33 11.38 11.78 -3.27
N ILE A 34 10.42 10.89 -3.01
CA ILE A 34 9.06 11.28 -2.59
C ILE A 34 8.79 10.69 -1.19
N PRO A 35 8.76 11.51 -0.13
CA PRO A 35 8.56 11.04 1.23
C PRO A 35 7.09 10.89 1.62
N THR A 36 6.85 10.00 2.58
CA THR A 36 5.72 10.01 3.52
C THR A 36 6.25 10.15 4.97
N PHE A 37 5.50 9.74 6.00
CA PHE A 37 5.97 9.76 7.39
C PHE A 37 7.13 8.80 7.64
N SER A 38 7.07 7.58 7.11
CA SER A 38 8.00 6.50 7.45
C SER A 38 8.66 5.85 6.23
N SER A 39 8.43 6.41 5.04
CA SER A 39 8.91 5.85 3.79
C SER A 39 9.43 6.94 2.85
N VAL A 40 10.34 6.58 1.96
CA VAL A 40 10.78 7.41 0.83
C VAL A 40 10.77 6.56 -0.43
N SER A 41 9.95 6.94 -1.41
CA SER A 41 10.04 6.44 -2.78
C SER A 41 11.29 7.00 -3.46
N VAL A 42 11.97 6.16 -4.22
CA VAL A 42 13.18 6.49 -4.98
C VAL A 42 12.95 6.17 -6.45
N TYR A 43 13.26 7.13 -7.31
CA TYR A 43 13.31 6.98 -8.76
C TYR A 43 14.65 7.47 -9.30
N TRP A 44 15.24 6.72 -10.22
CA TRP A 44 16.54 7.10 -10.78
C TRP A 44 16.73 6.55 -12.19
N SER A 45 17.09 7.43 -13.14
CA SER A 45 17.32 7.07 -14.55
C SER A 45 18.73 7.46 -15.00
N PRO A 46 19.79 6.85 -14.43
CA PRO A 46 21.16 7.12 -14.86
C PRO A 46 21.43 6.53 -16.25
N SER A 47 22.33 7.17 -17.00
CA SER A 47 22.92 6.57 -18.19
C SER A 47 23.65 5.27 -17.81
N GLY A 48 23.53 4.25 -18.67
CA GLY A 48 24.02 2.90 -18.39
C GLY A 48 23.11 2.04 -17.50
N GLY A 49 21.95 2.55 -17.06
CA GLY A 49 20.96 1.76 -16.33
C GLY A 49 20.35 0.62 -17.16
N SER A 50 20.29 -0.58 -16.60
CA SER A 50 19.71 -1.77 -17.24
C SER A 50 19.28 -2.82 -16.21
N SER A 51 18.52 -3.83 -16.64
CA SER A 51 18.15 -4.97 -15.78
C SER A 51 19.35 -5.80 -15.31
N GLY A 52 20.47 -5.77 -16.04
CA GLY A 52 21.72 -6.44 -15.68
C GLY A 52 22.62 -5.62 -14.76
N THR A 53 22.33 -4.34 -14.55
CA THR A 53 23.16 -3.44 -13.73
C THR A 53 22.43 -3.14 -12.42
N LYS A 54 23.07 -3.39 -11.28
CA LYS A 54 22.46 -3.13 -9.97
C LYS A 54 22.53 -1.64 -9.64
N ALA A 55 21.44 -1.10 -9.10
CA ALA A 55 21.40 0.22 -8.48
C ALA A 55 21.19 0.07 -6.97
N THR A 56 22.22 0.43 -6.20
CA THR A 56 22.18 0.35 -4.74
C THR A 56 21.71 1.66 -4.13
N VAL A 57 21.06 1.59 -2.98
CA VAL A 57 20.64 2.76 -2.19
C VAL A 57 21.17 2.64 -0.76
N HIS A 58 21.72 3.73 -0.26
CA HIS A 58 22.11 3.90 1.13
C HIS A 58 21.47 5.16 1.69
N TYR A 59 21.21 5.18 3.00
CA TYR A 59 20.59 6.31 3.66
C TYR A 59 21.10 6.48 5.09
N ARG A 60 21.04 7.70 5.60
CA ARG A 60 21.31 8.01 7.01
C ARG A 60 20.56 9.26 7.43
N PRO A 61 20.15 9.40 8.70
CA PRO A 61 19.71 10.70 9.21
C PRO A 61 20.80 11.74 8.95
N ARG A 62 20.42 12.95 8.56
CA ARG A 62 21.37 14.04 8.28
C ARG A 62 22.25 14.28 9.50
N GLY A 63 23.56 14.30 9.28
CA GLY A 63 24.56 14.48 10.34
C GLY A 63 24.94 13.20 11.10
N ALA A 64 24.30 12.05 10.83
CA ALA A 64 24.79 10.77 11.34
C ALA A 64 26.03 10.33 10.54
N ASP A 65 26.95 9.60 11.20
CA ASP A 65 28.18 9.14 10.54
C ASP A 65 27.94 7.92 9.66
N SER A 66 27.18 6.95 10.17
CA SER A 66 27.00 5.64 9.53
C SER A 66 25.89 5.63 8.47
N TRP A 67 26.21 5.10 7.30
CA TRP A 67 25.23 4.79 6.25
C TRP A 67 24.57 3.44 6.50
N LYS A 68 23.25 3.39 6.37
CA LYS A 68 22.48 2.14 6.27
C LYS A 68 22.26 1.78 4.81
N ARG A 69 22.32 0.48 4.50
CA ARG A 69 21.99 -0.03 3.16
C ARG A 69 20.48 -0.29 3.08
N GLY A 70 19.84 0.14 2.00
CA GLY A 70 18.46 -0.21 1.68
C GLY A 70 18.39 -1.38 0.68
N THR A 71 17.16 -1.76 0.33
CA THR A 71 16.92 -2.75 -0.73
C THR A 71 17.30 -2.15 -2.08
N ASP A 72 18.03 -2.90 -2.90
CA ASP A 72 18.43 -2.45 -4.24
C ASP A 72 17.21 -2.05 -5.07
N LEU A 73 17.37 -1.01 -5.90
CA LEU A 73 16.28 -0.53 -6.75
C LEU A 73 16.03 -1.51 -7.89
N SER A 74 14.76 -1.74 -8.23
CA SER A 74 14.36 -2.56 -9.37
C SER A 74 14.34 -1.72 -10.65
N PHE A 75 15.00 -2.19 -11.70
CA PHE A 75 14.92 -1.57 -13.02
C PHE A 75 13.60 -1.93 -13.72
N ASP A 76 12.88 -0.93 -14.20
CA ASP A 76 11.75 -1.09 -15.13
C ASP A 76 12.16 -0.60 -16.53
N GLY A 77 12.35 -1.54 -17.45
CA GLY A 77 12.79 -1.28 -18.82
C GLY A 77 11.67 -0.93 -19.82
N ARG A 78 10.40 -0.87 -19.38
CA ARG A 78 9.24 -0.86 -20.29
C ARG A 78 8.85 0.52 -20.82
N ALA A 79 9.37 1.61 -20.26
CA ALA A 79 9.05 3.00 -20.65
C ALA A 79 7.53 3.24 -20.86
N LEU A 80 6.73 3.09 -19.80
CA LEU A 80 5.27 3.09 -19.87
C LEU A 80 4.64 4.36 -19.29
N ALA A 81 3.49 4.77 -19.85
CA ALA A 81 2.68 5.89 -19.35
C ALA A 81 3.47 7.20 -19.21
N GLY A 82 4.27 7.54 -20.22
CA GLY A 82 5.10 8.75 -20.22
C GLY A 82 6.30 8.70 -19.28
N ARG A 83 6.59 7.56 -18.65
CA ARG A 83 7.77 7.37 -17.80
C ARG A 83 8.91 6.76 -18.59
N PRO A 84 10.17 7.18 -18.34
CA PRO A 84 11.34 6.58 -18.97
C PRO A 84 11.59 5.17 -18.42
N ARG A 85 12.59 4.50 -19.00
CA ARG A 85 13.24 3.37 -18.32
C ARG A 85 13.93 3.91 -17.07
N GLU A 86 13.69 3.28 -15.93
CA GLU A 86 14.14 3.83 -14.65
C GLU A 86 14.28 2.74 -13.58
N TYR A 87 15.16 2.98 -12.62
CA TYR A 87 15.17 2.28 -11.36
C TYR A 87 14.11 2.86 -10.43
N ARG A 88 13.43 1.97 -9.70
CA ARG A 88 12.43 2.31 -8.70
C ARG A 88 12.62 1.48 -7.44
N GLY A 89 12.37 2.08 -6.28
CA GLY A 89 12.37 1.36 -5.01
C GLY A 89 11.90 2.24 -3.86
N SER A 90 11.83 1.69 -2.66
CA SER A 90 11.43 2.43 -1.46
C SER A 90 12.36 2.14 -0.28
N LEU A 91 12.68 3.18 0.48
CA LEU A 91 13.19 3.09 1.84
C LEU A 91 12.01 2.99 2.80
N LEU A 92 12.05 2.08 3.77
CA LEU A 92 10.98 1.81 4.73
C LEU A 92 11.49 1.96 6.18
N GLY A 93 10.57 2.13 7.12
CA GLY A 93 10.90 2.18 8.55
C GLY A 93 11.69 3.42 8.97
N LEU A 94 11.57 4.53 8.23
CA LEU A 94 12.21 5.79 8.56
C LEU A 94 11.47 6.50 9.71
N ARG A 95 12.17 7.38 10.41
CA ARG A 95 11.58 8.25 11.43
C ARG A 95 10.87 9.42 10.75
N ALA A 96 9.68 9.78 11.24
CA ALA A 96 8.93 10.94 10.79
C ALA A 96 9.65 12.26 11.12
N GLY A 97 9.35 13.31 10.35
CA GLY A 97 9.90 14.66 10.50
C GLY A 97 11.41 14.77 10.38
N THR A 98 12.08 13.75 9.88
CA THR A 98 13.54 13.59 9.90
C THR A 98 14.11 13.83 8.50
N THR A 99 15.17 14.63 8.42
CA THR A 99 15.92 14.81 7.17
C THR A 99 16.93 13.67 7.03
N TYR A 100 16.96 13.04 5.86
CA TYR A 100 17.89 11.98 5.49
C TYR A 100 18.77 12.41 4.33
N ASP A 101 20.04 12.02 4.38
CA ASP A 101 20.89 11.95 3.19
C ASP A 101 20.65 10.59 2.53
N VAL A 102 20.38 10.56 1.22
CA VAL A 102 20.15 9.34 0.43
C VAL A 102 21.19 9.29 -0.70
N LYS A 103 21.96 8.20 -0.75
CA LYS A 103 23.02 7.97 -1.73
C LYS A 103 22.66 6.79 -2.63
N LEU A 104 22.68 7.02 -3.95
CA LEU A 104 22.51 5.99 -4.98
C LEU A 104 23.83 5.74 -5.70
N ALA A 105 24.08 4.49 -6.09
CA ALA A 105 25.24 4.11 -6.88
C ALA A 105 24.89 3.01 -7.88
N LEU A 106 25.34 3.16 -9.13
CA LEU A 106 25.16 2.19 -10.19
C LEU A 106 26.41 1.30 -10.27
N SER A 107 26.25 0.01 -9.97
CA SER A 107 27.36 -0.94 -9.89
C SER A 107 28.15 -1.03 -11.19
N GLY A 108 29.47 -1.15 -11.08
CA GLY A 108 30.37 -1.22 -12.25
C GLY A 108 30.60 0.11 -12.97
N THR A 109 30.13 1.23 -12.40
CA THR A 109 30.33 2.58 -12.96
C THR A 109 30.73 3.57 -11.86
N SER A 110 31.19 4.76 -12.25
CA SER A 110 31.43 5.89 -11.33
C SER A 110 30.16 6.69 -10.98
N ARG A 111 28.99 6.30 -11.54
CA ARG A 111 27.76 7.07 -11.41
C ARG A 111 27.16 6.93 -10.01
N THR A 112 27.10 8.06 -9.31
CA THR A 112 26.48 8.18 -8.00
C THR A 112 25.69 9.48 -7.90
N VAL A 113 24.68 9.51 -7.04
CA VAL A 113 23.96 10.73 -6.66
C VAL A 113 23.71 10.70 -5.16
N THR A 114 23.87 11.84 -4.49
CA THR A 114 23.49 12.02 -3.09
C THR A 114 22.53 13.19 -2.99
N GLN A 115 21.37 12.99 -2.37
CA GLN A 115 20.32 13.99 -2.25
C GLN A 115 19.65 13.91 -0.89
N GLN A 116 19.17 15.06 -0.41
CA GLN A 116 18.43 15.15 0.84
C GLN A 116 16.92 15.03 0.62
N VAL A 117 16.25 14.42 1.58
CA VAL A 117 14.80 14.32 1.65
C VAL A 117 14.35 14.41 3.10
N LYS A 118 13.21 15.04 3.37
CA LYS A 118 12.62 15.12 4.71
C LYS A 118 11.33 14.31 4.74
N THR A 119 11.25 13.33 5.65
CA THR A 119 9.99 12.61 5.91
C THR A 119 8.94 13.56 6.50
N TRP A 120 7.66 13.26 6.28
CA TRP A 120 6.58 14.09 6.79
C TRP A 120 6.59 14.15 8.31
N SER A 121 6.22 15.32 8.84
CA SER A 121 6.07 15.55 10.28
C SER A 121 4.74 15.00 10.76
N GLU A 122 4.73 14.33 11.92
CA GLU A 122 3.51 13.94 12.65
C GLU A 122 2.75 15.15 13.22
N ARG A 123 3.39 16.32 13.26
CA ARG A 123 2.80 17.56 13.75
C ARG A 123 2.23 18.35 12.57
N PHE A 124 0.92 18.59 12.62
CA PHE A 124 0.20 19.48 11.73
C PHE A 124 -0.12 20.79 12.47
N PRO A 125 0.58 21.90 12.18
CA PRO A 125 0.31 23.18 12.84
C PRO A 125 -1.11 23.66 12.53
N ILE A 126 -1.83 24.18 13.52
CA ILE A 126 -3.21 24.67 13.36
C ILE A 126 -3.18 26.19 13.18
N GLY A 127 -3.63 26.66 12.02
CA GLY A 127 -3.75 28.10 11.73
C GLY A 127 -5.16 28.65 11.95
N LYS A 128 -6.18 27.80 11.79
CA LYS A 128 -7.59 28.15 11.95
C LYS A 128 -8.36 26.98 12.55
N ARG A 129 -9.34 27.26 13.40
CA ARG A 129 -10.32 26.28 13.89
C ARG A 129 -11.71 26.62 13.38
N ILE A 130 -12.44 25.60 12.95
CA ILE A 130 -13.87 25.64 12.60
C ILE A 130 -14.54 24.63 13.52
N GLU A 131 -15.34 25.13 14.44
CA GLU A 131 -16.10 24.30 15.36
C GLU A 131 -17.49 24.05 14.79
N LEU A 132 -17.84 22.78 14.66
CA LEU A 132 -19.16 22.34 14.27
C LEU A 132 -20.09 22.34 15.49
N PRO A 133 -21.41 22.51 15.29
CA PRO A 133 -22.35 22.32 16.39
C PRO A 133 -22.21 20.91 16.97
N ARG A 134 -22.45 20.78 18.29
CA ARG A 134 -22.34 19.51 19.02
C ARG A 134 -23.12 18.36 18.34
N SER A 135 -24.24 18.69 17.73
CA SER A 135 -25.03 17.78 16.90
C SER A 135 -25.59 18.49 15.67
N SER A 136 -25.66 17.79 14.54
CA SER A 136 -26.36 18.22 13.33
C SER A 136 -27.09 17.05 12.67
N SER A 137 -28.27 17.31 12.14
CA SER A 137 -28.98 16.40 11.23
C SER A 137 -28.80 16.75 9.74
N LYS A 138 -28.08 17.83 9.45
CA LYS A 138 -27.72 18.28 8.11
C LYS A 138 -26.26 17.95 7.80
N PRO A 139 -25.91 17.68 6.53
CA PRO A 139 -24.53 17.39 6.15
C PRO A 139 -23.64 18.63 6.33
N VAL A 140 -22.34 18.38 6.44
CA VAL A 140 -21.31 19.43 6.50
C VAL A 140 -20.55 19.46 5.18
N GLU A 141 -20.43 20.65 4.59
CA GLU A 141 -19.63 20.92 3.40
C GLU A 141 -18.43 21.78 3.78
N ILE A 142 -17.23 21.31 3.44
CA ILE A 142 -15.97 22.00 3.71
C ILE A 142 -15.35 22.40 2.38
N THR A 143 -15.20 23.72 2.21
CA THR A 143 -14.45 24.35 1.12
C THR A 143 -13.44 25.30 1.75
N GLN A 144 -12.31 24.77 2.20
CA GLN A 144 -11.31 25.54 2.95
C GLN A 144 -9.90 25.27 2.44
N VAL A 145 -9.08 26.32 2.44
CA VAL A 145 -7.67 26.25 2.08
C VAL A 145 -6.85 26.80 3.24
N GLY A 146 -6.09 25.93 3.89
CA GLY A 146 -5.07 26.29 4.85
C GLY A 146 -3.70 26.42 4.20
N ARG A 147 -2.65 26.23 5.01
CA ARG A 147 -1.25 26.23 4.58
C ARG A 147 -0.46 25.16 5.35
N ALA A 148 0.72 24.80 4.85
CA ALA A 148 1.56 23.76 5.46
C ALA A 148 1.95 24.05 6.92
N ASP A 149 2.10 25.33 7.27
CA ASP A 149 2.37 25.87 8.62
C ASP A 149 1.10 26.31 9.36
N GLY A 150 -0.09 25.97 8.87
CA GLY A 150 -1.35 26.47 9.40
C GLY A 150 -2.57 25.81 8.76
N TYR A 151 -2.82 24.55 9.13
CA TYR A 151 -3.99 23.79 8.69
C TYR A 151 -5.29 24.39 9.26
N VAL A 152 -6.37 24.20 8.51
CA VAL A 152 -7.74 24.45 9.00
C VAL A 152 -8.22 23.19 9.72
N LEU A 153 -8.35 23.26 11.03
CA LEU A 153 -8.92 22.20 11.86
C LEU A 153 -10.44 22.33 11.90
N VAL A 154 -11.15 21.30 11.43
CA VAL A 154 -12.59 21.14 11.57
C VAL A 154 -12.86 20.07 12.63
N THR A 155 -13.55 20.46 13.70
CA THR A 155 -13.77 19.61 14.88
C THR A 155 -15.06 20.02 15.61
N GLY A 156 -15.41 19.37 16.73
CA GLY A 156 -16.57 19.76 17.52
C GLY A 156 -16.30 20.97 18.42
N PRO A 157 -17.30 21.39 19.21
CA PRO A 157 -17.16 22.55 20.10
C PRO A 157 -16.05 22.32 21.12
N ASP A 158 -15.25 23.35 21.38
CA ASP A 158 -14.11 23.34 22.30
C ASP A 158 -13.04 22.29 21.95
N GLY A 159 -12.95 21.88 20.68
CA GLY A 159 -12.10 20.77 20.23
C GLY A 159 -12.59 19.37 20.64
N GLY A 160 -13.80 19.28 21.21
CA GLY A 160 -14.47 18.06 21.62
C GLY A 160 -15.19 17.34 20.47
N PRO A 161 -15.95 16.28 20.78
CA PRO A 161 -16.68 15.53 19.76
C PRO A 161 -17.89 16.31 19.24
N ALA A 162 -18.20 16.14 17.96
CA ALA A 162 -19.48 16.53 17.37
C ALA A 162 -20.08 15.36 16.57
N THR A 163 -21.40 15.27 16.57
CA THR A 163 -22.15 14.22 15.85
C THR A 163 -22.91 14.79 14.67
N ILE A 164 -22.59 14.32 13.46
CA ILE A 164 -23.33 14.60 12.24
C ILE A 164 -24.09 13.32 11.87
N ASP A 165 -25.38 13.27 12.19
CA ASP A 165 -26.24 12.13 11.90
C ASP A 165 -27.35 12.53 10.94
N VAL A 166 -27.12 12.27 9.65
CA VAL A 166 -28.02 12.70 8.58
C VAL A 166 -29.20 11.75 8.36
N ARG A 167 -29.33 10.68 9.15
CA ARG A 167 -30.51 9.78 9.18
C ARG A 167 -31.04 9.35 7.82
N ASN A 168 -30.14 9.03 6.88
CA ASN A 168 -30.45 8.64 5.50
C ASN A 168 -31.12 9.73 4.63
N ALA A 169 -31.24 10.96 5.12
CA ALA A 169 -31.84 12.07 4.39
C ALA A 169 -30.90 12.70 3.35
N TYR A 170 -29.58 12.48 3.49
CA TYR A 170 -28.55 13.05 2.61
C TYR A 170 -27.55 11.98 2.16
N ASP A 171 -27.00 12.15 0.96
CA ASP A 171 -26.05 11.20 0.35
C ASP A 171 -24.77 11.00 1.18
N TYR A 172 -24.34 12.01 1.93
CA TYR A 172 -23.16 11.95 2.79
C TYR A 172 -23.39 12.69 4.10
N SER A 173 -22.57 12.39 5.13
CA SER A 173 -22.58 13.15 6.39
C SER A 173 -21.64 14.35 6.31
N LEU A 174 -20.47 14.19 5.69
CA LEU A 174 -19.49 15.25 5.50
C LEU A 174 -18.86 15.16 4.11
N ARG A 175 -18.59 16.30 3.51
CA ARG A 175 -17.85 16.43 2.26
C ARG A 175 -16.77 17.50 2.36
N ILE A 176 -15.61 17.19 1.81
CA ILE A 176 -14.49 18.13 1.63
C ILE A 176 -14.29 18.29 0.14
N ARG A 177 -14.40 19.49 -0.40
CA ARG A 177 -14.22 19.78 -1.84
C ARG A 177 -13.38 21.03 -2.05
N SER A 178 -12.64 21.09 -3.15
CA SER A 178 -11.80 22.24 -3.53
C SER A 178 -11.01 22.80 -2.34
N SER A 179 -10.34 21.89 -1.62
CA SER A 179 -9.76 22.17 -0.30
C SER A 179 -8.32 21.66 -0.21
N ALA A 180 -7.51 22.38 0.54
CA ALA A 180 -6.15 21.96 0.86
C ALA A 180 -5.75 22.30 2.30
N TYR A 181 -4.86 21.50 2.91
CA TYR A 181 -4.38 21.70 4.28
C TYR A 181 -5.53 21.78 5.30
N VAL A 182 -6.39 20.76 5.27
CA VAL A 182 -7.58 20.64 6.14
C VAL A 182 -7.42 19.42 7.04
N ILE A 183 -7.79 19.54 8.31
CA ILE A 183 -7.89 18.41 9.24
C ILE A 183 -9.35 18.25 9.64
N VAL A 184 -9.89 17.05 9.52
CA VAL A 184 -11.19 16.67 10.11
C VAL A 184 -10.93 15.72 11.25
N ARG A 185 -11.24 16.15 12.48
CA ARG A 185 -10.86 15.46 13.71
C ARG A 185 -12.00 15.28 14.70
N GLY A 186 -12.10 14.07 15.25
CA GLY A 186 -12.92 13.82 16.44
C GLY A 186 -14.43 13.79 16.19
N LEU A 187 -14.85 13.66 14.93
CA LEU A 187 -16.26 13.68 14.56
C LEU A 187 -16.87 12.28 14.59
N THR A 188 -18.16 12.22 14.91
CA THR A 188 -19.01 11.05 14.68
C THR A 188 -19.89 11.32 13.46
N LEU A 189 -19.64 10.63 12.36
CA LEU A 189 -20.34 10.76 11.08
C LEU A 189 -21.26 9.55 10.88
N LYS A 190 -22.56 9.79 10.75
CA LYS A 190 -23.58 8.74 10.73
C LYS A 190 -24.63 8.95 9.66
N GLY A 191 -25.10 7.83 9.12
CA GLY A 191 -26.38 7.80 8.45
C GLY A 191 -26.38 8.30 7.02
N GLY A 192 -25.24 8.58 6.40
CA GLY A 192 -25.19 8.97 4.98
C GLY A 192 -25.84 7.92 4.07
N LYS A 193 -26.70 8.33 3.15
CA LYS A 193 -27.40 7.41 2.24
C LYS A 193 -26.43 6.65 1.32
N LYS A 194 -25.33 7.29 0.92
CA LYS A 194 -24.27 6.68 0.12
C LYS A 194 -22.96 6.54 0.86
N HIS A 195 -22.47 7.63 1.44
CA HIS A 195 -21.13 7.70 2.01
C HIS A 195 -21.13 8.29 3.43
N GLY A 196 -20.13 7.95 4.24
CA GLY A 196 -19.91 8.66 5.50
C GLY A 196 -19.27 10.03 5.23
N LEU A 197 -18.05 9.99 4.69
CA LEU A 197 -17.22 11.14 4.34
C LEU A 197 -16.82 11.09 2.86
N VAL A 198 -16.96 12.21 2.15
CA VAL A 198 -16.55 12.34 0.75
C VAL A 198 -15.36 13.31 0.61
N LEU A 199 -14.32 12.85 -0.06
CA LEU A 199 -13.16 13.64 -0.48
C LEU A 199 -13.31 13.98 -1.98
N GLY A 200 -13.58 15.23 -2.29
CA GLY A 200 -13.77 15.77 -3.63
C GLY A 200 -15.23 16.08 -4.01
N GLY A 201 -15.41 17.13 -4.81
CA GLY A 201 -16.63 17.61 -5.44
C GLY A 201 -17.09 16.80 -6.66
N GLY A 202 -16.19 16.00 -7.24
CA GLY A 202 -16.43 15.23 -8.45
C GLY A 202 -15.12 14.61 -8.95
N ILE A 203 -15.11 14.16 -10.20
CA ILE A 203 -13.91 13.59 -10.84
C ILE A 203 -12.82 14.67 -10.97
N GLU A 204 -13.18 15.85 -11.48
CA GLU A 204 -12.23 16.94 -11.77
C GLU A 204 -11.88 17.82 -10.56
N ASP A 205 -12.50 17.60 -9.40
CA ASP A 205 -12.15 18.38 -8.21
C ASP A 205 -10.77 17.98 -7.70
N SER A 206 -10.09 18.90 -7.01
CA SER A 206 -8.82 18.63 -6.36
C SER A 206 -8.94 18.84 -4.85
N VAL A 207 -8.47 17.85 -4.11
CA VAL A 207 -8.30 17.92 -2.66
C VAL A 207 -6.91 17.42 -2.32
N SER A 208 -6.17 18.18 -1.52
CA SER A 208 -4.79 17.83 -1.20
C SER A 208 -4.43 18.16 0.24
N ASP A 209 -3.47 17.43 0.83
CA ASP A 209 -3.00 17.69 2.20
C ASP A 209 -4.17 17.67 3.20
N VAL A 210 -5.06 16.70 3.07
CA VAL A 210 -6.21 16.52 3.98
C VAL A 210 -5.90 15.41 4.96
N VAL A 211 -6.11 15.69 6.24
CA VAL A 211 -5.99 14.72 7.33
C VAL A 211 -7.38 14.39 7.85
N VAL A 212 -7.81 13.14 7.70
CA VAL A 212 -9.02 12.59 8.32
C VAL A 212 -8.57 11.74 9.49
N GLU A 213 -8.79 12.21 10.72
CA GLU A 213 -8.26 11.51 11.89
C GLU A 213 -9.17 11.40 13.10
N ASN A 214 -9.06 10.28 13.81
CA ASN A 214 -9.79 10.02 15.04
C ASN A 214 -11.31 10.26 14.92
N ASN A 215 -11.88 9.94 13.76
CA ASN A 215 -13.32 10.01 13.53
C ASN A 215 -13.97 8.64 13.71
N ARG A 216 -15.25 8.63 14.05
CA ARG A 216 -16.11 7.44 14.01
C ARG A 216 -17.08 7.58 12.85
N ILE A 217 -17.08 6.63 11.92
CA ILE A 217 -17.89 6.68 10.70
C ILE A 217 -18.71 5.39 10.61
N SER A 218 -20.04 5.49 10.57
CA SER A 218 -20.90 4.28 10.61
C SER A 218 -22.28 4.51 9.99
N GLY A 219 -22.99 3.41 9.72
CA GLY A 219 -24.39 3.45 9.28
C GLY A 219 -24.60 4.16 7.94
N TRP A 220 -23.60 4.15 7.05
CA TRP A 220 -23.76 4.62 5.68
C TRP A 220 -24.37 3.55 4.77
N GLY A 221 -24.81 3.95 3.58
CA GLY A 221 -25.22 3.02 2.53
C GLY A 221 -26.73 2.78 2.49
N SER A 222 -27.17 2.23 1.36
CA SER A 222 -28.57 1.95 1.02
C SER A 222 -28.65 0.63 0.30
N LYS A 223 -29.81 -0.05 0.37
CA LYS A 223 -30.05 -1.30 -0.34
C LYS A 223 -30.39 -1.04 -1.80
N ASP A 224 -30.02 -1.95 -2.69
CA ASP A 224 -30.60 -2.04 -4.03
C ASP A 224 -31.86 -2.93 -4.03
N GLY A 225 -32.44 -3.15 -5.21
CA GLY A 225 -33.68 -3.91 -5.38
C GLY A 225 -33.59 -5.39 -4.96
N SER A 226 -32.38 -5.95 -4.80
CA SER A 226 -32.17 -7.32 -4.32
C SER A 226 -32.10 -7.42 -2.79
N GLY A 227 -32.02 -6.28 -2.09
CA GLY A 227 -31.88 -6.22 -0.64
C GLY A 227 -30.43 -6.20 -0.14
N PHE A 228 -29.44 -6.45 -1.01
CA PHE A 228 -28.02 -6.20 -0.73
C PHE A 228 -27.70 -4.70 -0.79
N GLY A 229 -26.55 -4.31 -0.25
CA GLY A 229 -26.06 -2.94 -0.34
C GLY A 229 -25.70 -2.55 -1.76
N VAL A 230 -25.97 -1.30 -2.14
CA VAL A 230 -25.50 -0.72 -3.40
C VAL A 230 -23.97 -0.74 -3.43
N ASP A 231 -23.42 -1.17 -4.57
CA ASP A 231 -21.98 -1.27 -4.77
C ASP A 231 -21.26 0.06 -4.51
N ARG A 232 -20.08 -0.01 -3.87
CA ARG A 232 -19.15 1.12 -3.70
C ARG A 232 -19.68 2.29 -2.85
N HIS A 233 -20.80 2.11 -2.15
CA HIS A 233 -21.17 2.97 -1.03
C HIS A 233 -20.13 2.80 0.08
N ALA A 234 -19.52 3.89 0.54
CA ALA A 234 -18.29 3.80 1.32
C ALA A 234 -18.24 4.71 2.54
N GLY A 235 -17.60 4.23 3.61
CA GLY A 235 -17.38 5.01 4.83
C GLY A 235 -16.58 6.27 4.52
N ILE A 236 -15.45 6.12 3.83
CA ILE A 236 -14.68 7.22 3.24
C ILE A 236 -14.59 6.98 1.73
N TYR A 237 -14.99 7.96 0.93
CA TYR A 237 -15.07 7.86 -0.52
C TYR A 237 -14.32 8.98 -1.24
N SER A 238 -13.64 8.64 -2.33
CA SER A 238 -13.25 9.61 -3.34
C SER A 238 -13.36 9.06 -4.76
N GLN A 239 -13.74 9.94 -5.68
CA GLN A 239 -13.61 9.75 -7.12
C GLN A 239 -12.75 10.81 -7.80
N SER A 240 -12.17 11.73 -7.02
CA SER A 240 -11.35 12.83 -7.53
C SER A 240 -10.06 12.28 -8.13
N THR A 241 -9.78 12.64 -9.39
CA THR A 241 -8.50 12.37 -10.05
C THR A 241 -7.43 13.38 -9.62
N GLY A 242 -7.79 14.44 -8.91
CA GLY A 242 -6.88 15.45 -8.35
C GLY A 242 -6.48 15.18 -6.90
N MET A 243 -6.89 14.06 -6.30
CA MET A 243 -6.67 13.76 -4.89
C MET A 243 -5.23 13.29 -4.59
N THR A 244 -4.50 14.00 -3.73
CA THR A 244 -3.12 13.64 -3.35
C THR A 244 -2.81 14.02 -1.90
N ARG A 245 -1.83 13.36 -1.26
CA ARG A 245 -1.40 13.69 0.11
C ARG A 245 -2.54 13.63 1.12
N ILE A 246 -3.40 12.63 0.97
CA ILE A 246 -4.47 12.36 1.92
C ILE A 246 -3.94 11.45 3.01
N VAL A 247 -4.17 11.85 4.26
CA VAL A 247 -3.87 11.06 5.45
C VAL A 247 -5.18 10.60 6.08
N VAL A 248 -5.42 9.29 6.10
CA VAL A 248 -6.54 8.68 6.81
C VAL A 248 -5.98 7.90 7.98
N GLN A 249 -6.16 8.39 9.21
CA GLN A 249 -5.51 7.78 10.38
C GLN A 249 -6.32 7.72 11.67
N GLY A 250 -6.17 6.65 12.46
CA GLY A 250 -6.82 6.56 13.76
C GLY A 250 -8.34 6.52 13.72
N ASN A 251 -8.96 6.30 12.55
CA ASN A 251 -10.41 6.32 12.42
C ASN A 251 -11.01 4.95 12.75
N ARG A 252 -12.26 4.95 13.21
CA ARG A 252 -13.10 3.75 13.37
C ARG A 252 -14.22 3.80 12.34
N ILE A 253 -14.18 2.89 11.38
CA ILE A 253 -15.02 2.89 10.18
C ILE A 253 -15.82 1.59 10.15
N GLY A 254 -17.13 1.70 10.34
CA GLY A 254 -18.08 0.59 10.29
C GLY A 254 -18.93 0.42 11.55
N PRO A 255 -19.92 -0.49 11.51
CA PRO A 255 -20.39 -1.17 10.30
C PRO A 255 -21.17 -0.22 9.35
N PRO A 256 -21.30 -0.59 8.06
CA PRO A 256 -22.27 0.02 7.15
C PRO A 256 -23.71 -0.31 7.58
N ARG A 257 -24.72 0.34 6.98
CA ARG A 257 -26.15 0.05 7.18
C ARG A 257 -26.64 -1.18 6.42
N THR A 258 -25.84 -1.63 5.45
CA THR A 258 -26.17 -2.70 4.49
C THR A 258 -25.04 -3.72 4.44
N THR A 259 -25.23 -4.83 3.74
CA THR A 259 -24.20 -5.87 3.56
C THR A 259 -24.00 -6.17 2.09
N ALA A 260 -22.79 -6.59 1.72
CA ALA A 260 -22.54 -7.27 0.46
C ALA A 260 -23.09 -8.72 0.48
N ASN A 261 -23.26 -9.31 -0.69
CA ASN A 261 -23.45 -10.76 -0.83
C ASN A 261 -22.14 -11.50 -0.54
N SER A 262 -22.23 -12.70 0.03
CA SER A 262 -21.10 -13.62 0.13
C SER A 262 -20.87 -14.39 -1.18
N TRP A 263 -19.74 -15.09 -1.29
CA TRP A 263 -19.45 -15.97 -2.44
C TRP A 263 -20.41 -17.16 -2.59
N ALA A 264 -21.24 -17.43 -1.56
CA ALA A 264 -22.29 -18.44 -1.61
C ALA A 264 -23.62 -17.91 -2.19
N GLN A 265 -23.76 -16.59 -2.34
CA GLN A 265 -24.99 -15.92 -2.75
C GLN A 265 -24.82 -15.29 -4.13
N ARG A 266 -25.90 -15.24 -4.91
CA ARG A 266 -25.92 -14.50 -6.18
C ARG A 266 -26.43 -13.08 -5.96
N HIS A 267 -25.79 -12.12 -6.63
CA HIS A 267 -26.16 -10.71 -6.67
C HIS A 267 -25.73 -10.13 -8.03
N ASN A 268 -26.61 -9.38 -8.70
CA ASN A 268 -26.35 -8.77 -10.02
C ASN A 268 -25.80 -9.77 -11.08
N GLY A 269 -26.37 -10.97 -11.12
CA GLY A 269 -26.01 -12.02 -12.08
C GLY A 269 -24.72 -12.81 -11.74
N SER A 270 -23.97 -12.39 -10.73
CA SER A 270 -22.69 -13.00 -10.32
C SER A 270 -22.75 -13.54 -8.88
N ARG A 271 -21.77 -14.35 -8.48
CA ARG A 271 -21.50 -14.67 -7.06
C ARG A 271 -20.41 -13.81 -6.43
N HIS A 272 -19.72 -13.02 -7.25
CA HIS A 272 -18.72 -12.08 -6.77
C HIS A 272 -19.37 -11.09 -5.79
N PRO A 273 -18.82 -10.90 -4.58
CA PRO A 273 -19.33 -9.90 -3.65
C PRO A 273 -19.40 -8.52 -4.29
N THR A 274 -20.52 -7.85 -4.04
CA THR A 274 -20.83 -6.50 -4.52
C THR A 274 -21.59 -5.82 -3.39
N GLY A 275 -21.21 -4.59 -3.03
CA GLY A 275 -21.83 -3.91 -1.89
C GLY A 275 -20.99 -2.79 -1.28
N PRO A 276 -21.21 -2.47 0.02
CA PRO A 276 -20.52 -1.36 0.65
C PRO A 276 -19.04 -1.66 0.89
N GLN A 277 -18.21 -0.64 0.90
CA GLN A 277 -16.78 -0.72 1.24
C GLN A 277 -16.45 0.20 2.41
N GLY A 278 -15.35 -0.04 3.13
CA GLY A 278 -14.92 0.82 4.23
C GLY A 278 -14.27 2.12 3.73
N ILE A 279 -13.17 1.99 2.99
CA ILE A 279 -12.44 3.09 2.36
C ILE A 279 -12.34 2.80 0.85
N LEU A 280 -12.83 3.70 0.03
CA LEU A 280 -12.78 3.58 -1.43
C LEU A 280 -12.19 4.83 -2.07
N PHE A 281 -11.00 4.69 -2.67
CA PHE A 281 -10.44 5.70 -3.57
C PHE A 281 -10.41 5.14 -4.98
N ARG A 282 -11.34 5.59 -5.84
CA ARG A 282 -11.54 4.98 -7.16
C ARG A 282 -10.29 4.99 -8.03
N ARG A 283 -9.55 6.10 -7.98
CA ARG A 283 -8.30 6.41 -8.66
C ARG A 283 -7.69 7.67 -8.04
N GLY A 284 -6.39 7.91 -8.24
CA GLY A 284 -5.78 9.16 -7.79
C GLY A 284 -4.26 9.18 -8.01
N PRO A 285 -3.62 10.37 -8.13
CA PRO A 285 -2.19 10.52 -8.29
C PRO A 285 -1.36 9.85 -7.19
N GLY A 286 -1.91 9.67 -6.00
CA GLY A 286 -1.27 8.98 -4.89
C GLY A 286 -0.55 9.93 -3.93
N ASN A 287 0.56 9.45 -3.38
CA ASN A 287 1.23 9.97 -2.21
C ASN A 287 0.28 10.05 -1.01
N ASN A 288 -0.54 9.02 -0.81
CA ASN A 288 -1.54 8.95 0.26
C ASN A 288 -1.04 8.05 1.40
N VAL A 289 -1.51 8.29 2.63
CA VAL A 289 -1.18 7.47 3.80
C VAL A 289 -2.48 7.04 4.48
N ILE A 290 -2.72 5.73 4.54
CA ILE A 290 -3.88 5.13 5.20
C ILE A 290 -3.36 4.27 6.33
N ARG A 291 -3.41 4.75 7.58
CA ARG A 291 -2.74 4.06 8.69
C ARG A 291 -3.50 4.00 9.99
N TYR A 292 -3.32 2.91 10.73
CA TYR A 292 -3.87 2.77 12.08
C TYR A 292 -5.39 3.03 12.13
N ASN A 293 -6.14 2.56 11.14
CA ASN A 293 -7.60 2.62 11.15
C ASN A 293 -8.19 1.27 11.54
N ASP A 294 -9.31 1.28 12.26
CA ASP A 294 -10.21 0.14 12.34
C ASP A 294 -11.20 0.24 11.16
N VAL A 295 -11.16 -0.72 10.24
CA VAL A 295 -12.15 -0.86 9.15
C VAL A 295 -12.88 -2.18 9.34
N VAL A 296 -14.01 -2.13 10.03
CA VAL A 296 -14.63 -3.31 10.65
C VAL A 296 -16.13 -3.33 10.37
N GLY A 297 -16.59 -4.35 9.65
CA GLY A 297 -18.02 -4.66 9.52
C GLY A 297 -18.53 -5.41 10.75
N ASP A 298 -19.57 -6.21 10.58
CA ASP A 298 -20.01 -7.17 11.59
C ASP A 298 -20.59 -8.43 10.95
N ALA A 299 -20.99 -9.42 11.77
CA ALA A 299 -21.54 -10.70 11.32
C ALA A 299 -22.73 -10.59 10.35
N THR A 300 -23.42 -9.46 10.32
CA THR A 300 -24.59 -9.17 9.47
C THR A 300 -24.36 -8.05 8.45
N HIS A 301 -23.29 -7.27 8.59
CA HIS A 301 -22.95 -6.13 7.74
C HIS A 301 -21.51 -6.22 7.23
N HIS A 302 -21.28 -7.08 6.24
CA HIS A 302 -19.97 -7.26 5.63
C HIS A 302 -19.76 -6.27 4.48
N PHE A 303 -18.50 -5.89 4.29
CA PHE A 303 -18.06 -5.20 3.09
C PHE A 303 -18.01 -6.16 1.88
N SER A 304 -18.06 -5.62 0.66
CA SER A 304 -17.55 -6.37 -0.50
C SER A 304 -16.04 -6.48 -0.38
N ASP A 305 -15.34 -5.35 -0.51
CA ASP A 305 -13.94 -5.16 -0.13
C ASP A 305 -13.85 -4.16 1.02
N ALA A 306 -12.89 -4.29 1.94
CA ALA A 306 -12.83 -3.36 3.05
C ALA A 306 -12.14 -2.04 2.68
N ILE A 307 -10.98 -2.11 2.01
CA ILE A 307 -10.16 -0.96 1.60
C ILE A 307 -9.71 -1.19 0.15
N GLY A 308 -10.05 -0.29 -0.77
CA GLY A 308 -9.74 -0.54 -2.18
C GLY A 308 -10.04 0.58 -3.16
N GLY A 309 -10.10 0.20 -4.44
CA GLY A 309 -10.25 1.09 -5.57
C GLY A 309 -11.25 0.58 -6.60
N THR A 310 -11.14 1.08 -7.84
CA THR A 310 -11.94 0.56 -8.97
C THR A 310 -11.15 0.34 -10.24
N ALA A 311 -9.87 0.73 -10.25
CA ALA A 311 -9.02 0.79 -11.44
C ALA A 311 -7.99 -0.35 -11.43
N ASN A 312 -8.45 -1.59 -11.31
CA ASN A 312 -7.61 -2.76 -11.04
C ASN A 312 -6.72 -3.14 -12.22
N PHE A 313 -7.22 -3.05 -13.46
CA PHE A 313 -6.44 -3.31 -14.69
C PHE A 313 -6.00 -1.99 -15.30
N SER A 314 -5.15 -1.27 -14.57
CA SER A 314 -4.70 0.06 -14.96
C SER A 314 -3.27 0.31 -14.50
N ARG A 315 -2.67 1.40 -15.01
CA ARG A 315 -1.39 1.95 -14.52
C ARG A 315 -1.57 2.94 -13.35
N ASN A 316 -2.81 3.17 -12.94
CA ASN A 316 -3.19 4.09 -11.87
C ASN A 316 -4.37 3.49 -11.09
N GLY A 317 -4.05 2.77 -10.02
CA GLY A 317 -5.04 2.14 -9.15
C GLY A 317 -4.81 2.49 -7.69
N PHE A 318 -5.53 1.85 -6.79
CA PHE A 318 -5.45 2.14 -5.36
C PHE A 318 -4.07 1.77 -4.79
N PRO A 319 -3.56 2.50 -3.79
CA PRO A 319 -3.97 3.82 -3.27
C PRO A 319 -3.42 5.03 -4.08
N GLY A 320 -2.91 4.78 -5.28
CA GLY A 320 -2.06 5.69 -6.06
C GLY A 320 -0.58 5.45 -5.77
N ARG A 321 0.31 5.90 -6.65
CA ARG A 321 1.77 5.70 -6.48
C ARG A 321 2.26 6.36 -5.18
N ASP A 322 3.45 5.96 -4.72
CA ASP A 322 4.13 6.62 -3.59
C ASP A 322 3.35 6.63 -2.28
N SER A 323 2.48 5.65 -2.07
CA SER A 323 1.50 5.64 -0.98
C SER A 323 1.72 4.52 0.03
N ASP A 324 1.27 4.75 1.26
CA ASP A 324 1.40 3.86 2.41
C ASP A 324 0.04 3.35 2.89
N VAL A 325 -0.04 2.04 3.18
CA VAL A 325 -1.17 1.41 3.89
C VAL A 325 -0.60 0.66 5.09
N ILE A 326 -0.68 1.26 6.29
CA ILE A 326 0.14 0.85 7.45
C ILE A 326 -0.69 0.54 8.69
N GLY A 327 -0.47 -0.60 9.35
CA GLY A 327 -0.96 -0.76 10.73
C GLY A 327 -2.47 -0.84 10.88
N ASN A 328 -3.24 -1.01 9.80
CA ASN A 328 -4.70 -1.03 9.87
C ASN A 328 -5.19 -2.38 10.46
N TYR A 329 -6.31 -2.33 11.17
CA TYR A 329 -7.06 -3.51 11.57
C TYR A 329 -8.31 -3.61 10.69
N VAL A 330 -8.44 -4.70 9.95
CA VAL A 330 -9.48 -4.86 8.93
C VAL A 330 -10.25 -6.16 9.16
N ALA A 331 -11.57 -6.10 9.18
CA ALA A 331 -12.40 -7.29 9.35
C ALA A 331 -13.78 -7.23 8.68
N TYR A 332 -14.33 -8.41 8.39
CA TYR A 332 -15.66 -8.66 7.82
C TYR A 332 -15.80 -8.15 6.38
N ALA A 333 -15.00 -8.69 5.47
CA ALA A 333 -15.12 -8.46 4.03
C ALA A 333 -15.38 -9.78 3.30
N TRP A 334 -16.36 -9.79 2.38
CA TRP A 334 -16.68 -11.00 1.64
C TRP A 334 -15.73 -11.28 0.48
N ASP A 335 -14.96 -10.29 0.01
CA ASP A 335 -13.91 -10.46 -1.00
C ASP A 335 -12.54 -10.03 -0.47
N ASP A 336 -11.95 -8.94 -0.97
CA ASP A 336 -10.59 -8.54 -0.60
C ASP A 336 -10.59 -7.65 0.67
N GLY A 337 -9.75 -7.97 1.65
CA GLY A 337 -9.54 -7.11 2.82
C GLY A 337 -8.90 -5.78 2.43
N ILE A 338 -7.75 -5.83 1.77
CA ILE A 338 -7.08 -4.67 1.17
C ILE A 338 -6.81 -4.95 -0.30
N GLU A 339 -7.44 -4.20 -1.20
CA GLU A 339 -7.28 -4.26 -2.64
C GLU A 339 -6.29 -3.19 -3.12
N ALA A 340 -5.00 -3.52 -3.12
CA ALA A 340 -3.90 -2.69 -3.60
C ALA A 340 -3.56 -3.01 -5.07
N GLU A 341 -4.56 -2.87 -5.95
CA GLU A 341 -4.47 -3.25 -7.37
C GLU A 341 -4.28 -2.06 -8.32
N GLY A 342 -3.84 -2.36 -9.53
CA GLY A 342 -3.57 -1.40 -10.60
C GLY A 342 -2.09 -1.03 -10.68
N GLY A 343 -1.75 0.23 -10.39
CA GLY A 343 -0.40 0.75 -10.60
C GLY A 343 0.66 0.11 -9.69
N GLY A 344 0.47 0.19 -8.37
CA GLY A 344 1.39 -0.37 -7.37
C GLY A 344 2.79 0.25 -7.37
N MET A 345 3.01 1.42 -7.98
CA MET A 345 4.35 2.03 -8.10
C MET A 345 4.77 2.67 -6.78
N ASN A 346 5.78 2.09 -6.11
CA ASN A 346 6.18 2.46 -4.76
C ASN A 346 5.01 2.50 -3.76
N VAL A 347 4.10 1.53 -3.87
CA VAL A 347 3.02 1.30 -2.90
C VAL A 347 3.54 0.37 -1.81
N ARG A 348 3.30 0.72 -0.55
CA ARG A 348 3.88 0.02 0.61
C ARG A 348 2.77 -0.35 1.58
N VAL A 349 2.44 -1.63 1.62
CA VAL A 349 1.40 -2.23 2.46
C VAL A 349 2.11 -2.93 3.63
N THR A 350 2.13 -2.29 4.80
CA THR A 350 3.01 -2.71 5.90
C THR A 350 2.29 -2.89 7.22
N GLY A 351 2.50 -4.03 7.88
CA GLY A 351 2.04 -4.21 9.26
C GLY A 351 0.53 -4.15 9.43
N ASN A 352 -0.28 -4.58 8.46
CA ASN A 352 -1.74 -4.62 8.60
C ASN A 352 -2.18 -5.98 9.19
N TYR A 353 -3.27 -5.98 9.97
CA TYR A 353 -3.91 -7.20 10.50
C TYR A 353 -5.30 -7.38 9.89
N LEU A 354 -5.52 -8.53 9.25
CA LEU A 354 -6.75 -8.84 8.53
C LEU A 354 -7.37 -10.14 9.05
N THR A 355 -8.67 -10.14 9.36
CA THR A 355 -9.41 -11.32 9.82
C THR A 355 -10.85 -11.31 9.32
N GLU A 356 -11.49 -12.46 9.18
CA GLU A 356 -12.84 -12.59 8.59
C GLU A 356 -12.93 -11.97 7.18
N VAL A 357 -11.96 -12.33 6.32
CA VAL A 357 -11.85 -11.88 4.92
C VAL A 357 -11.75 -13.07 3.96
N TYR A 358 -12.15 -12.95 2.69
CA TYR A 358 -11.98 -14.06 1.75
C TYR A 358 -10.55 -14.14 1.23
N HIS A 359 -10.06 -13.01 0.72
CA HIS A 359 -8.65 -12.77 0.44
C HIS A 359 -8.15 -11.67 1.38
N ALA A 360 -6.95 -11.82 1.92
CA ALA A 360 -6.39 -10.73 2.73
C ALA A 360 -5.99 -9.55 1.85
N PHE A 361 -5.16 -9.80 0.85
CA PHE A 361 -4.58 -8.76 0.00
C PHE A 361 -4.86 -9.05 -1.48
N GLY A 362 -5.69 -8.22 -2.09
CA GLY A 362 -5.89 -8.14 -3.54
C GLY A 362 -4.76 -7.35 -4.18
N MET A 363 -3.96 -8.00 -5.03
CA MET A 363 -2.81 -7.42 -5.75
C MET A 363 -2.78 -7.91 -7.20
N SER A 364 -3.95 -8.23 -7.74
CA SER A 364 -4.14 -8.75 -9.07
C SER A 364 -4.83 -7.69 -9.95
N VAL A 365 -4.12 -6.64 -10.35
CA VAL A 365 -2.71 -6.72 -10.79
C VAL A 365 -1.80 -5.67 -10.15
N VAL A 366 -0.48 -5.89 -10.22
CA VAL A 366 0.53 -4.83 -10.06
C VAL A 366 1.15 -4.56 -11.43
N SER A 367 0.80 -3.43 -12.05
CA SER A 367 1.17 -3.14 -13.43
C SER A 367 2.48 -2.35 -13.57
N MET A 368 2.77 -1.44 -12.64
CA MET A 368 3.95 -0.57 -12.69
C MET A 368 5.01 -1.01 -11.69
N GLY A 369 4.66 -1.16 -10.41
CA GLY A 369 5.59 -1.58 -9.34
C GLY A 369 6.77 -0.61 -9.12
N PRO A 370 7.61 -0.84 -8.09
CA PRO A 370 7.50 -1.95 -7.15
C PRO A 370 6.41 -1.74 -6.10
N LEU A 371 5.65 -2.80 -5.79
CA LEU A 371 4.79 -2.86 -4.63
C LEU A 371 5.47 -3.68 -3.52
N TYR A 372 5.33 -3.25 -2.27
CA TYR A 372 5.87 -3.93 -1.09
C TYR A 372 4.73 -4.36 -0.16
N ALA A 373 4.65 -5.65 0.16
CA ALA A 373 3.84 -6.17 1.26
C ALA A 373 4.78 -6.69 2.35
N VAL A 374 4.81 -6.00 3.49
CA VAL A 374 5.83 -6.24 4.53
C VAL A 374 5.19 -6.42 5.90
N ARG A 375 5.51 -7.48 6.63
CA ARG A 375 5.04 -7.67 8.03
C ARG A 375 3.52 -7.67 8.22
N ASN A 376 2.76 -8.00 7.18
CA ASN A 376 1.32 -8.12 7.31
C ASN A 376 0.92 -9.46 7.93
N VAL A 377 -0.24 -9.48 8.58
CA VAL A 377 -0.79 -10.67 9.25
C VAL A 377 -2.19 -10.94 8.73
N GLN A 378 -2.42 -12.16 8.28
CA GLN A 378 -3.76 -12.69 8.02
C GLN A 378 -4.11 -13.72 9.10
N ASP A 379 -5.31 -13.60 9.64
CA ASP A 379 -5.93 -14.56 10.56
C ASP A 379 -7.07 -15.33 9.87
N VAL A 380 -8.32 -15.23 10.35
CA VAL A 380 -9.45 -15.99 9.81
C VAL A 380 -9.69 -15.60 8.35
N ALA A 381 -9.80 -16.61 7.48
CA ALA A 381 -10.14 -16.43 6.09
C ALA A 381 -11.39 -17.22 5.73
N ARG A 382 -12.44 -16.58 5.19
CA ARG A 382 -13.74 -17.22 4.87
C ARG A 382 -14.43 -16.58 3.65
N GLY A 383 -15.18 -17.36 2.87
CA GLY A 383 -15.96 -16.85 1.73
C GLY A 383 -17.48 -16.68 1.96
N SER A 384 -18.02 -17.23 3.05
CA SER A 384 -19.43 -17.11 3.45
C SER A 384 -19.58 -17.51 4.92
N ALA A 385 -20.75 -17.33 5.53
CA ALA A 385 -21.04 -17.69 6.93
C ALA A 385 -20.83 -19.19 7.27
N THR A 386 -20.98 -20.09 6.29
CA THR A 386 -20.81 -21.54 6.47
C THR A 386 -19.52 -22.08 5.86
N ALA A 387 -18.72 -21.23 5.21
CA ALA A 387 -17.47 -21.66 4.61
C ALA A 387 -16.49 -22.14 5.68
N THR A 388 -15.87 -23.30 5.46
CA THR A 388 -14.77 -23.81 6.30
C THR A 388 -13.42 -23.23 5.92
N HIS A 389 -13.36 -22.55 4.78
CA HIS A 389 -12.15 -21.92 4.26
C HIS A 389 -12.44 -20.62 3.51
N GLY A 390 -11.46 -19.74 3.47
CA GLY A 390 -11.35 -18.62 2.55
C GLY A 390 -10.47 -19.00 1.37
N GLN A 391 -9.77 -18.03 0.80
CA GLN A 391 -8.90 -18.24 -0.35
C GLN A 391 -7.44 -17.91 -0.03
N ALA A 392 -6.86 -16.92 -0.68
CA ALA A 392 -5.43 -16.62 -0.59
C ALA A 392 -5.13 -15.44 0.32
N MET A 393 -4.00 -15.47 1.03
CA MET A 393 -3.45 -14.26 1.66
C MET A 393 -3.12 -13.21 0.62
N PHE A 394 -2.45 -13.60 -0.47
CA PHE A 394 -2.13 -12.72 -1.59
C PHE A 394 -2.76 -13.26 -2.87
N LYS A 395 -3.80 -12.57 -3.34
CA LYS A 395 -4.40 -12.76 -4.66
C LYS A 395 -3.60 -11.95 -5.66
N MET A 396 -2.94 -12.60 -6.60
CA MET A 396 -1.98 -11.97 -7.50
C MET A 396 -2.17 -12.42 -8.95
N GLY A 397 -1.29 -11.94 -9.84
CA GLY A 397 -1.27 -12.32 -11.24
C GLY A 397 -1.75 -11.21 -12.15
N GLY A 398 -1.23 -11.19 -13.37
CA GLY A 398 -1.57 -10.27 -14.43
C GLY A 398 -2.58 -10.83 -15.42
N ARG A 399 -3.22 -9.93 -16.18
CA ARG A 399 -4.05 -10.29 -17.34
C ARG A 399 -4.08 -9.19 -18.39
N SER A 400 -4.51 -9.55 -19.61
CA SER A 400 -4.83 -8.58 -20.65
C SER A 400 -6.20 -7.94 -20.44
N SER A 401 -6.31 -6.64 -20.68
CA SER A 401 -7.58 -5.89 -20.74
C SER A 401 -7.47 -4.79 -21.79
N GLY A 402 -8.44 -4.73 -22.72
CA GLY A 402 -8.41 -3.78 -23.84
C GLY A 402 -7.14 -3.87 -24.69
N GLY A 403 -6.66 -5.08 -24.97
CA GLY A 403 -5.41 -5.32 -25.72
C GLY A 403 -4.12 -5.00 -24.96
N THR A 404 -4.20 -4.44 -23.74
CA THR A 404 -3.03 -4.12 -22.92
C THR A 404 -2.81 -5.17 -21.85
N TRP A 405 -1.58 -5.68 -21.73
CA TRP A 405 -1.19 -6.53 -20.61
C TRP A 405 -0.93 -5.70 -19.35
N TYR A 406 -1.49 -6.13 -18.22
CA TYR A 406 -1.19 -5.59 -16.91
C TYR A 406 -0.68 -6.71 -16.00
N GLY A 407 0.51 -6.55 -15.41
CA GLY A 407 1.05 -7.52 -14.46
C GLY A 407 2.57 -7.67 -14.39
N ASP A 408 3.35 -6.90 -15.14
CA ASP A 408 4.83 -6.99 -15.04
C ASP A 408 5.44 -6.00 -14.03
N GLY A 409 4.65 -5.39 -13.14
CA GLY A 409 5.21 -4.59 -12.06
C GLY A 409 5.91 -5.47 -11.02
N ARG A 410 7.10 -5.06 -10.56
CA ARG A 410 7.82 -5.76 -9.48
C ARG A 410 6.97 -5.81 -8.21
N THR A 411 6.96 -6.94 -7.52
CA THR A 411 6.29 -7.06 -6.20
C THR A 411 7.20 -7.78 -5.21
N TYR A 412 7.24 -7.29 -3.98
CA TYR A 412 8.02 -7.85 -2.87
C TYR A 412 7.08 -8.27 -1.74
N LEU A 413 7.11 -9.56 -1.36
CA LEU A 413 6.41 -10.08 -0.19
C LEU A 413 7.46 -10.47 0.85
N PHE A 414 7.60 -9.66 1.91
CA PHE A 414 8.61 -9.87 2.93
C PHE A 414 8.02 -9.99 4.33
N HIS A 415 8.43 -11.00 5.10
CA HIS A 415 8.04 -11.09 6.51
C HIS A 415 6.53 -11.11 6.75
N ASN A 416 5.69 -11.61 5.85
CA ASN A 416 4.24 -11.68 6.10
C ASN A 416 3.89 -12.99 6.80
N THR A 417 2.84 -13.00 7.63
CA THR A 417 2.37 -14.19 8.36
C THR A 417 0.92 -14.51 8.02
N ALA A 418 0.68 -15.65 7.38
CA ALA A 418 -0.62 -16.31 7.43
C ALA A 418 -0.68 -17.16 8.70
N LEU A 419 -1.63 -16.90 9.59
CA LEU A 419 -1.77 -17.63 10.84
C LEU A 419 -2.51 -18.95 10.65
N LYS A 420 -2.45 -19.81 11.67
CA LYS A 420 -3.44 -20.86 11.90
C LYS A 420 -4.48 -20.28 12.86
N PRO A 421 -5.65 -19.79 12.43
CA PRO A 421 -6.64 -19.23 13.33
C PRO A 421 -6.93 -20.15 14.52
N ARG A 422 -7.06 -19.58 15.71
CA ARG A 422 -7.43 -20.35 16.93
C ARG A 422 -8.84 -20.90 16.81
N VAL A 423 -9.73 -20.09 16.23
CA VAL A 423 -11.12 -20.40 15.94
C VAL A 423 -11.44 -19.88 14.55
N GLY A 424 -12.16 -20.68 13.77
CA GLY A 424 -12.73 -20.25 12.50
C GLY A 424 -12.02 -20.79 11.26
N PRO A 425 -12.55 -20.41 10.08
CA PRO A 425 -12.06 -20.85 8.78
C PRO A 425 -10.63 -20.42 8.46
N GLN A 426 -9.97 -21.22 7.64
CA GLN A 426 -8.56 -21.03 7.31
C GLN A 426 -8.39 -20.73 5.82
N ASN A 427 -7.24 -20.18 5.43
CA ASN A 427 -6.91 -19.97 4.03
C ASN A 427 -6.57 -21.28 3.30
N ARG A 428 -6.93 -21.34 2.02
CA ARG A 428 -6.54 -22.44 1.10
C ARG A 428 -5.18 -22.22 0.48
N LYS A 429 -4.80 -20.96 0.33
CA LYS A 429 -3.54 -20.56 -0.30
C LYS A 429 -2.88 -19.44 0.51
N ALA A 430 -1.56 -19.35 0.47
CA ALA A 430 -0.90 -18.14 0.95
C ALA A 430 -0.64 -17.20 -0.23
N ILE A 431 0.08 -17.65 -1.26
CA ILE A 431 0.26 -16.91 -2.51
C ILE A 431 -0.51 -17.60 -3.63
N GLU A 432 -1.30 -16.84 -4.40
CA GLU A 432 -2.08 -17.34 -5.52
C GLU A 432 -1.89 -16.48 -6.78
N ALA A 433 -1.55 -17.12 -7.90
CA ALA A 433 -1.92 -16.61 -9.21
C ALA A 433 -3.42 -16.81 -9.40
N GLY A 434 -4.19 -15.72 -9.38
CA GLY A 434 -5.65 -15.74 -9.46
C GLY A 434 -6.13 -16.46 -10.73
N ASP A 435 -7.37 -16.93 -10.70
CA ASP A 435 -7.91 -17.78 -11.77
C ASP A 435 -7.76 -17.16 -13.17
N GLY A 436 -7.08 -17.89 -14.06
CA GLY A 436 -6.80 -17.46 -15.43
C GLY A 436 -5.73 -16.38 -15.58
N ARG A 437 -5.05 -15.98 -14.49
CA ARG A 437 -4.03 -14.93 -14.46
C ARG A 437 -2.62 -15.53 -14.53
N THR A 438 -1.64 -14.69 -14.88
CA THR A 438 -0.21 -15.08 -14.92
C THR A 438 0.60 -14.23 -13.95
N LEU A 439 1.21 -14.85 -12.95
CA LEU A 439 2.06 -14.20 -11.96
C LEU A 439 3.46 -13.94 -12.52
N ARG A 440 3.93 -12.70 -12.40
CA ARG A 440 5.24 -12.26 -12.90
C ARG A 440 5.90 -11.31 -11.92
N ASN A 441 7.23 -11.26 -11.95
CA ASN A 441 8.09 -10.32 -11.23
C ASN A 441 7.86 -10.29 -9.70
N LEU A 442 7.47 -11.41 -9.10
CA LEU A 442 7.34 -11.55 -7.65
C LEU A 442 8.66 -11.95 -6.99
N VAL A 443 8.95 -11.37 -5.84
CA VAL A 443 10.01 -11.83 -4.92
C VAL A 443 9.41 -12.06 -3.54
N SER A 444 9.45 -13.30 -3.06
CA SER A 444 8.95 -13.72 -1.74
C SER A 444 10.11 -14.12 -0.85
N ARG A 445 10.27 -13.49 0.32
CA ARG A 445 11.32 -13.84 1.29
C ARG A 445 10.82 -13.76 2.73
N ASN A 446 11.27 -14.69 3.57
CA ASN A 446 11.06 -14.67 5.01
C ASN A 446 9.59 -14.61 5.42
N ASN A 447 8.65 -15.17 4.66
CA ASN A 447 7.24 -15.19 5.03
C ASN A 447 6.92 -16.46 5.82
N ILE A 448 5.85 -16.43 6.62
CA ILE A 448 5.14 -17.61 7.10
C ILE A 448 3.93 -17.82 6.17
N LEU A 449 4.09 -18.70 5.17
CA LEU A 449 3.11 -19.02 4.14
C LEU A 449 2.27 -20.24 4.53
N ARG A 450 1.63 -20.17 5.69
CA ARG A 450 0.85 -21.27 6.24
C ARG A 450 -0.53 -21.36 5.59
N THR A 451 -1.06 -22.58 5.47
CA THR A 451 -2.39 -22.90 4.91
C THR A 451 -3.10 -23.94 5.77
N GLY A 452 -4.42 -23.98 5.72
CA GLY A 452 -5.22 -24.77 6.67
C GLY A 452 -6.16 -25.82 6.09
N ALA A 453 -6.38 -25.85 4.78
CA ALA A 453 -7.29 -26.85 4.19
C ALA A 453 -6.63 -28.25 4.09
N PRO A 454 -7.40 -29.34 4.25
CA PRO A 454 -6.90 -30.71 4.13
C PRO A 454 -6.21 -30.95 2.78
N SER A 455 -5.40 -32.01 2.69
CA SER A 455 -4.53 -32.41 1.55
C SER A 455 -4.87 -31.72 0.22
N GLY A 456 -3.99 -30.83 -0.25
CA GLY A 456 -4.16 -30.11 -1.53
C GLY A 456 -4.09 -28.58 -1.45
N SER A 457 -3.92 -28.00 -0.26
CA SER A 457 -3.65 -26.55 -0.10
C SER A 457 -2.24 -26.16 -0.56
N TYR A 458 -2.12 -24.97 -1.14
CA TYR A 458 -0.86 -24.48 -1.71
C TYR A 458 -0.36 -23.27 -0.94
N SER A 459 0.78 -23.40 -0.25
CA SER A 459 1.50 -22.23 0.25
C SER A 459 1.90 -21.30 -0.89
N ILE A 460 2.33 -21.89 -2.01
CA ILE A 460 2.62 -21.17 -3.25
C ILE A 460 1.84 -21.83 -4.38
N SER A 461 0.92 -21.09 -4.99
CA SER A 461 0.14 -21.50 -6.16
C SER A 461 0.45 -20.57 -7.34
N ASP A 462 1.68 -20.62 -7.82
CA ASP A 462 2.11 -20.01 -9.07
C ASP A 462 1.47 -20.77 -10.26
N ASP A 463 1.14 -20.07 -11.35
CA ASP A 463 0.65 -20.70 -12.57
C ASP A 463 1.78 -21.32 -13.42
N SER A 464 3.04 -21.10 -13.03
CA SER A 464 4.27 -21.60 -13.66
C SER A 464 4.46 -21.15 -15.12
N ARG A 465 3.70 -20.17 -15.61
CA ARG A 465 3.84 -19.63 -16.98
C ARG A 465 4.91 -18.54 -17.08
N SER A 466 5.56 -18.19 -15.97
CA SER A 466 6.67 -17.22 -15.97
C SER A 466 7.84 -17.68 -15.09
N PRO A 467 9.08 -17.60 -15.59
CA PRO A 467 10.27 -17.85 -14.78
C PRO A 467 10.71 -16.63 -13.95
N SER A 468 9.95 -15.52 -13.99
CA SER A 468 10.37 -14.25 -13.38
C SER A 468 10.14 -14.15 -11.87
N ASN A 469 9.39 -15.10 -11.30
CA ASN A 469 9.10 -15.13 -9.88
C ASN A 469 10.25 -15.81 -9.12
N SER A 470 10.53 -15.33 -7.92
CA SER A 470 11.57 -15.87 -7.05
C SER A 470 11.04 -16.05 -5.64
N TYR A 471 10.98 -17.29 -5.19
CA TYR A 471 10.60 -17.69 -3.85
C TYR A 471 11.83 -18.29 -3.16
N ASP A 472 12.15 -17.83 -1.94
CA ASP A 472 13.21 -18.41 -1.12
C ASP A 472 13.06 -18.03 0.37
N HIS A 473 13.62 -18.81 1.29
CA HIS A 473 13.63 -18.52 2.73
C HIS A 473 12.26 -18.34 3.41
N ASP A 474 11.16 -18.79 2.80
CA ASP A 474 9.83 -18.80 3.40
C ASP A 474 9.65 -20.05 4.30
N LEU A 475 8.94 -19.90 5.42
CA LEU A 475 8.41 -21.00 6.23
C LEU A 475 7.02 -21.35 5.72
N TYR A 476 6.79 -22.60 5.33
CA TYR A 476 5.54 -23.02 4.71
C TYR A 476 5.14 -24.44 5.13
N ASN A 477 3.85 -24.77 5.06
CA ASN A 477 3.35 -26.11 5.39
C ASN A 477 2.67 -26.82 4.21
N GLY A 478 2.13 -26.05 3.25
CA GLY A 478 1.37 -26.55 2.12
C GLY A 478 2.24 -26.99 0.94
N LEU A 479 1.57 -27.22 -0.19
CA LEU A 479 2.21 -27.54 -1.46
C LEU A 479 2.81 -26.29 -2.12
N ILE A 480 3.80 -26.52 -2.97
CA ILE A 480 4.36 -25.52 -3.86
C ILE A 480 4.07 -25.95 -5.29
N ARG A 481 3.31 -25.13 -6.01
CA ARG A 481 3.20 -25.15 -7.46
C ARG A 481 3.93 -23.92 -7.96
N ALA A 482 5.11 -24.15 -8.55
CA ALA A 482 5.99 -23.13 -9.12
C ALA A 482 6.97 -23.81 -10.08
N ALA A 483 7.94 -23.06 -10.60
CA ALA A 483 9.05 -23.63 -11.35
C ALA A 483 9.81 -24.68 -10.52
N SER A 484 10.37 -25.70 -11.19
CA SER A 484 11.17 -26.73 -10.51
C SER A 484 12.33 -26.11 -9.73
N GLY A 485 12.55 -26.58 -8.50
CA GLY A 485 13.58 -26.04 -7.61
C GLY A 485 13.24 -24.69 -6.96
N ALA A 486 12.02 -24.19 -7.12
CA ALA A 486 11.55 -23.02 -6.36
C ALA A 486 11.62 -23.28 -4.84
N GLU A 487 11.82 -22.21 -4.08
CA GLU A 487 11.93 -22.25 -2.62
C GLU A 487 13.13 -23.09 -2.09
N PRO A 488 14.33 -22.97 -2.67
CA PRO A 488 15.44 -23.90 -2.41
C PRO A 488 15.96 -23.88 -0.96
N ARG A 489 15.78 -22.76 -0.23
CA ARG A 489 16.17 -22.62 1.19
C ARG A 489 14.95 -22.46 2.11
N GLY A 490 13.74 -22.61 1.59
CA GLY A 490 12.55 -22.55 2.41
C GLY A 490 12.46 -23.71 3.39
N VAL A 491 11.68 -23.51 4.43
CA VAL A 491 11.50 -24.49 5.51
C VAL A 491 10.09 -25.04 5.43
N LYS A 492 9.94 -26.30 5.02
CA LYS A 492 8.66 -27.00 5.08
C LYS A 492 8.38 -27.50 6.50
N ALA A 493 7.52 -26.81 7.24
CA ALA A 493 7.09 -27.18 8.60
C ALA A 493 5.80 -26.45 9.00
N GLU A 494 5.07 -27.00 9.98
CA GLU A 494 4.02 -26.23 10.65
C GLU A 494 4.67 -25.16 11.54
N PRO A 495 4.30 -23.88 11.39
CA PRO A 495 4.77 -22.83 12.29
C PRO A 495 4.23 -23.04 13.70
N VAL A 496 5.10 -22.87 14.69
CA VAL A 496 4.72 -22.94 16.11
C VAL A 496 4.96 -21.56 16.72
N HIS A 497 3.88 -20.92 17.14
CA HIS A 497 3.93 -19.58 17.74
C HIS A 497 4.02 -19.66 19.27
N VAL A 498 4.50 -18.60 19.91
CA VAL A 498 4.64 -18.49 21.38
C VAL A 498 3.34 -18.81 22.13
N SER A 499 3.43 -19.26 23.37
CA SER A 499 2.23 -19.40 24.21
C SER A 499 1.47 -18.08 24.32
N GLY A 500 0.13 -18.13 24.29
CA GLY A 500 -0.70 -16.92 24.29
C GLY A 500 -0.66 -16.09 23.00
N TRP A 501 -0.09 -16.62 21.89
CA TRP A 501 -0.11 -15.95 20.58
C TRP A 501 -1.53 -15.63 20.09
N GLY A 502 -1.66 -14.68 19.18
CA GLY A 502 -2.94 -14.27 18.59
C GLY A 502 -3.24 -12.80 18.84
N MET A 503 -4.38 -12.34 18.32
CA MET A 503 -4.85 -10.98 18.49
C MET A 503 -5.80 -10.87 19.68
N ASP A 504 -5.54 -9.88 20.53
CA ASP A 504 -6.52 -9.40 21.50
C ASP A 504 -7.45 -8.39 20.81
N ALA A 505 -8.74 -8.72 20.73
CA ALA A 505 -9.71 -7.90 20.00
C ALA A 505 -10.02 -6.54 20.66
N GLU A 506 -9.83 -6.40 21.97
CA GLU A 506 -10.14 -5.16 22.69
C GLU A 506 -8.99 -4.15 22.58
N THR A 507 -7.79 -4.63 22.89
CA THR A 507 -6.57 -3.82 22.89
C THR A 507 -5.97 -3.68 21.49
N ARG A 508 -6.38 -4.53 20.54
CA ARG A 508 -5.76 -4.68 19.21
C ARG A 508 -4.28 -5.04 19.28
N ALA A 509 -3.84 -5.65 20.39
CA ALA A 509 -2.47 -6.08 20.59
C ALA A 509 -2.31 -7.55 20.18
N GLY A 510 -1.41 -7.82 19.25
CA GLY A 510 -1.14 -9.14 18.70
C GLY A 510 0.26 -9.67 19.03
N ALA A 511 0.36 -10.94 19.39
CA ALA A 511 1.63 -11.67 19.47
C ALA A 511 1.68 -12.74 18.36
N PHE A 512 2.61 -12.59 17.42
CA PHE A 512 2.72 -13.47 16.23
C PHE A 512 4.14 -13.99 15.99
N SER A 513 5.02 -13.88 16.98
CA SER A 513 6.37 -14.42 16.88
C SER A 513 6.35 -15.95 16.99
N LEU A 514 7.36 -16.59 16.41
CA LEU A 514 7.59 -18.01 16.58
C LEU A 514 7.98 -18.32 18.05
N ALA A 515 7.61 -19.51 18.52
CA ALA A 515 8.09 -20.02 19.79
C ALA A 515 9.56 -20.45 19.68
N PRO A 516 10.35 -20.36 20.77
CA PRO A 516 11.65 -21.02 20.84
C PRO A 516 11.55 -22.50 20.42
N GLY A 517 12.44 -22.92 19.52
CA GLY A 517 12.44 -24.29 18.96
C GLY A 517 11.51 -24.50 17.76
N SER A 518 10.70 -23.52 17.35
CA SER A 518 10.01 -23.60 16.06
C SER A 518 11.02 -23.68 14.92
N ARG A 519 10.73 -24.51 13.91
CA ARG A 519 11.66 -24.78 12.80
C ARG A 519 11.97 -23.54 11.94
N GLY A 520 11.18 -22.48 12.03
CA GLY A 520 11.44 -21.22 11.34
C GLY A 520 12.41 -20.27 12.04
N VAL A 521 12.68 -20.44 13.34
CA VAL A 521 13.54 -19.51 14.09
C VAL A 521 14.94 -19.49 13.47
N ASP A 522 15.49 -18.29 13.25
CA ASP A 522 16.78 -18.03 12.63
C ASP A 522 16.93 -18.58 11.19
N ARG A 523 15.85 -18.65 10.41
CA ARG A 523 15.87 -19.24 9.04
C ARG A 523 15.69 -18.27 7.89
N GLY A 524 15.36 -17.01 8.17
CA GLY A 524 15.24 -15.98 7.16
C GLY A 524 16.61 -15.53 6.61
N VAL A 525 16.55 -14.64 5.63
CA VAL A 525 17.70 -13.97 5.03
C VAL A 525 17.73 -12.49 5.40
N ALA A 526 18.92 -11.91 5.55
CA ALA A 526 19.07 -10.48 5.71
C ALA A 526 18.53 -9.73 4.49
N LEU A 527 17.64 -8.78 4.72
CA LEU A 527 17.01 -7.92 3.71
C LEU A 527 17.32 -6.46 4.10
N PRO A 528 18.35 -5.85 3.50
CA PRO A 528 18.81 -4.52 3.92
C PRO A 528 17.69 -3.48 3.90
N GLY A 529 17.53 -2.79 5.03
CA GLY A 529 16.49 -1.78 5.26
C GLY A 529 15.10 -2.35 5.56
N ILE A 530 14.94 -3.67 5.69
CA ILE A 530 13.66 -4.34 5.99
C ILE A 530 13.71 -5.03 7.35
N ASN A 531 14.82 -5.70 7.67
CA ASN A 531 14.91 -6.52 8.87
C ASN A 531 16.17 -6.31 9.69
N ASP A 532 16.92 -5.20 9.52
CA ASP A 532 18.23 -4.85 10.12
C ASP A 532 18.41 -4.98 11.66
N GLY A 533 17.39 -5.36 12.42
CA GLY A 533 17.39 -5.42 13.89
C GLY A 533 16.96 -6.77 14.48
N TRP A 534 17.33 -7.87 13.83
CA TRP A 534 17.01 -9.22 14.30
C TRP A 534 17.93 -9.67 15.45
N ALA A 535 17.48 -10.68 16.20
CA ALA A 535 18.27 -11.37 17.20
C ALA A 535 18.66 -12.76 16.70
N GLY A 536 19.64 -13.41 17.34
CA GLY A 536 20.04 -14.77 16.96
C GLY A 536 20.96 -14.82 15.73
N ARG A 537 20.85 -15.91 14.95
CA ARG A 537 21.75 -16.21 13.82
C ARG A 537 21.26 -15.63 12.50
N ALA A 538 19.95 -15.46 12.33
CA ALA A 538 19.35 -14.87 11.14
C ALA A 538 17.97 -14.28 11.48
N PRO A 539 17.39 -13.42 10.63
CA PRO A 539 16.02 -12.95 10.86
C PRO A 539 15.02 -14.10 10.90
N ASP A 540 14.01 -14.00 11.74
CA ASP A 540 12.89 -14.95 11.72
C ASP A 540 11.97 -14.69 10.52
N PRO A 541 11.44 -15.74 9.86
CA PRO A 541 10.36 -15.58 8.92
C PRO A 541 9.08 -15.14 9.65
N GLY A 542 8.25 -14.39 8.95
CA GLY A 542 6.99 -13.85 9.45
C GLY A 542 7.10 -12.43 9.98
N ALA A 543 5.95 -11.91 10.44
CA ALA A 543 5.78 -10.50 10.75
C ALA A 543 6.54 -10.06 12.01
N HIS A 544 6.73 -10.96 12.96
CA HIS A 544 7.28 -10.68 14.28
C HIS A 544 8.50 -11.54 14.57
N GLU A 545 9.57 -10.87 14.99
CA GLU A 545 10.79 -11.52 15.46
C GLU A 545 10.58 -12.18 16.83
N THR A 546 11.20 -13.33 17.07
CA THR A 546 11.17 -14.02 18.36
C THR A 546 11.75 -13.12 19.46
N GLY A 547 11.11 -13.14 20.63
CA GLY A 547 11.53 -12.32 21.78
C GLY A 547 11.03 -10.86 21.75
N THR A 548 10.33 -10.43 20.70
CA THR A 548 9.71 -9.09 20.64
C THR A 548 8.34 -9.05 21.32
N GLY A 549 7.94 -7.85 21.76
CA GLY A 549 6.64 -7.61 22.39
C GLY A 549 5.45 -7.67 21.42
N LYS A 550 4.25 -7.54 21.97
CA LYS A 550 3.02 -7.44 21.16
C LYS A 550 3.05 -6.18 20.27
N VAL A 551 2.48 -6.29 19.07
CA VAL A 551 2.26 -5.15 18.17
C VAL A 551 0.81 -4.73 18.24
N THR A 552 0.56 -3.43 18.35
CA THR A 552 -0.81 -2.87 18.35
C THR A 552 -1.20 -2.45 16.94
N TYR A 553 -2.44 -2.73 16.56
CA TYR A 553 -3.01 -2.42 15.23
C TYR A 553 -4.22 -1.50 15.35
N GLY A 554 -4.67 -1.00 14.20
CA GLY A 554 -5.91 -0.25 14.08
C GLY A 554 -5.89 1.07 14.85
N ALA A 555 -7.07 1.58 15.17
CA ALA A 555 -7.20 2.89 15.82
C ALA A 555 -6.54 2.95 17.22
N GLN A 556 -6.34 1.80 17.88
CA GLN A 556 -5.65 1.74 19.17
C GLN A 556 -4.14 2.01 19.05
N ALA A 557 -3.54 1.71 17.89
CA ALA A 557 -2.12 1.98 17.65
C ALA A 557 -1.86 3.48 17.42
N PHE A 558 -2.90 4.24 17.07
CA PHE A 558 -2.78 5.67 16.84
C PHE A 558 -2.70 6.42 18.17
N ARG A 559 -1.48 6.84 18.53
CA ARG A 559 -1.24 7.75 19.66
C ARG A 559 -1.19 9.18 19.13
N ARG A 560 -1.99 10.07 19.71
CA ARG A 560 -1.89 11.51 19.41
C ARG A 560 -0.50 12.01 19.84
N PRO A 561 0.25 12.70 18.98
CA PRO A 561 1.53 13.32 19.34
C PRO A 561 1.38 14.55 20.23
#